data_AF-A0A821KF78-F1
#
_entry.id   AF-A0A821KF78-F1
#
_cell.length_a   1.000
_cell.length_b   1.000
_cell.length_c   1.000
_cell.angle_alpha   90.00
_cell.angle_beta   90.00
_cell.angle_gamma   90.00
#
_symmetry.space_group_name_H-M   'P 1'
#
loop_
_entity.id
_entity.type
_entity.pdbx_description
1 polymer ?
#
loop_
_entity_poly.entity_id
_entity_poly.type
_entity_poly.pdbx_seq_one_letter_code
_entity_poly.pdbx_strand_id
1 'polypeptide(L)'
;MRSATLLIASNDVDMLIHDSFKDVNSANSNIVLEGNFRQIMSGISEGYTNAESWQSRRGILSIVAPKISLNLMQLFISGLTGYRFSAARFHAAKYGVNSKVDIIPKVVQRFDDYQIAYFVDFIVSPHVCTDLPFGEKVLKLSSEIELFIPNTIRNMGTTRIIDQYLLYCKEMCSDFEPLGKSSLFTFIDTCKASTRKSLQDVN
;
A
#
# COMPACT_ATOMS: atom_id res chain seq x y z
N MET A 1 -16.22 3.16 7.40
CA MET A 1 -15.97 2.97 5.95
C MET A 1 -15.83 4.34 5.32
N ARG A 2 -14.60 4.78 4.98
CA ARG A 2 -14.40 6.03 4.22
C ARG A 2 -14.04 5.66 2.80
N SER A 3 -14.95 6.01 1.90
CA SER A 3 -14.90 5.80 0.46
C SER A 3 -13.65 6.44 -0.13
N ALA A 4 -12.77 5.64 -0.71
CA ALA A 4 -11.60 6.08 -1.46
C ALA A 4 -11.99 6.46 -2.91
N THR A 5 -12.94 7.39 -3.06
CA THR A 5 -13.49 7.80 -4.36
C THR A 5 -13.47 9.31 -4.53
N LEU A 6 -12.33 9.95 -4.23
CA LEU A 6 -12.19 11.39 -4.46
C LEU A 6 -10.81 11.72 -5.02
N LEU A 7 -10.46 11.11 -6.16
CA LEU A 7 -9.33 11.55 -6.99
C LEU A 7 -9.59 11.31 -8.48
N ILE A 8 -10.81 11.56 -8.97
CA ILE A 8 -11.03 11.77 -10.41
C ILE A 8 -11.83 13.05 -10.64
N ALA A 9 -11.15 13.97 -11.34
CA ALA A 9 -11.57 15.13 -12.10
C ALA A 9 -12.14 16.35 -11.34
N SER A 10 -11.31 17.40 -11.25
CA SER A 10 -11.79 18.73 -11.67
C SER A 10 -11.27 18.94 -13.08
N ASN A 11 -12.19 18.93 -14.05
CA ASN A 11 -11.99 19.68 -15.28
C ASN A 11 -11.87 21.17 -14.91
N ASP A 12 -11.22 21.90 -15.81
CA ASP A 12 -11.02 23.36 -15.80
C ASP A 12 -10.06 23.90 -14.74
N VAL A 13 -8.76 23.90 -15.06
CA VAL A 13 -7.95 25.14 -15.06
C VAL A 13 -6.87 24.99 -16.14
N ASP A 14 -7.27 25.13 -17.40
CA ASP A 14 -6.41 25.56 -18.52
C ASP A 14 -6.06 27.06 -18.36
N MET A 15 -5.46 27.44 -17.23
CA MET A 15 -4.92 28.79 -17.03
C MET A 15 -3.58 28.70 -16.32
N LEU A 16 -2.52 28.60 -17.11
CA LEU A 16 -1.19 29.20 -16.91
C LEU A 16 -0.15 28.76 -17.97
N ILE A 17 -0.53 27.88 -18.91
CA ILE A 17 0.27 27.58 -20.13
C ILE A 17 -0.48 28.00 -21.41
N HIS A 18 -1.44 28.93 -21.29
CA HIS A 18 -2.28 29.34 -22.42
C HIS A 18 -1.71 30.53 -23.22
N ASP A 19 -0.62 31.17 -22.76
CA ASP A 19 -0.06 32.36 -23.42
C ASP A 19 1.20 32.08 -24.28
N SER A 20 1.69 30.84 -24.33
CA SER A 20 2.79 30.46 -25.25
C SER A 20 2.38 29.53 -26.39
N PHE A 21 1.11 29.10 -26.44
CA PHE A 21 0.61 28.14 -27.44
C PHE A 21 -0.70 28.55 -28.14
N LYS A 22 -1.18 29.78 -27.95
CA LYS A 22 -2.39 30.28 -28.63
C LYS A 22 -2.28 30.33 -30.15
N ASP A 23 -1.07 30.27 -30.70
CA ASP A 23 -0.86 30.23 -32.16
C ASP A 23 -1.07 28.84 -32.78
N VAL A 24 -1.29 27.78 -31.99
CA VAL A 24 -1.38 26.40 -32.50
C VAL A 24 -2.82 25.87 -32.59
N ASN A 25 -3.81 26.56 -32.01
CA ASN A 25 -5.20 26.09 -31.93
C ASN A 25 -6.15 26.74 -32.95
N SER A 26 -5.64 27.36 -34.01
CA SER A 26 -6.46 27.66 -35.19
C SER A 26 -6.40 26.50 -36.17
N ALA A 27 -7.55 26.17 -36.75
CA ALA A 27 -7.76 25.09 -37.71
C ALA A 27 -6.60 24.95 -38.73
N ASN A 28 -6.23 23.70 -39.02
CA ASN A 28 -5.08 23.22 -39.81
C ASN A 28 -3.83 22.88 -38.99
N SER A 29 -3.86 21.75 -38.28
CA SER A 29 -2.65 21.18 -37.67
C SER A 29 -1.74 20.53 -38.73
N ASN A 30 -1.21 21.32 -39.66
CA ASN A 30 0.10 21.02 -40.25
C ASN A 30 1.15 21.34 -39.18
N ILE A 31 1.20 20.53 -38.12
CA ILE A 31 2.29 20.62 -37.15
C ILE A 31 3.52 20.11 -37.90
N VAL A 32 4.30 21.05 -38.44
CA VAL A 32 5.66 20.79 -38.87
C VAL A 32 6.43 20.41 -37.61
N LEU A 33 6.38 19.13 -37.25
CA LEU A 33 7.18 18.56 -36.19
C LEU A 33 8.62 18.70 -36.64
N GLU A 34 9.39 19.58 -36.00
CA GLU A 34 10.84 19.70 -36.24
C GLU A 34 11.46 18.29 -36.30
N GLY A 35 12.34 18.07 -37.27
CA GLY A 35 12.96 16.74 -37.49
C GLY A 35 13.57 16.14 -36.23
N ASN A 36 14.15 16.99 -35.38
CA ASN A 36 14.72 16.60 -34.08
C ASN A 36 13.66 16.07 -33.11
N PHE A 37 12.49 16.69 -33.04
CA PHE A 37 11.40 16.23 -32.17
C PHE A 37 10.87 14.87 -32.62
N ARG A 38 10.69 14.65 -33.94
CA ARG A 38 10.25 13.33 -34.45
C ARG A 38 11.27 12.24 -34.12
N GLN A 39 12.57 12.53 -34.21
CA GLN A 39 13.62 11.57 -33.86
C GLN A 39 13.56 11.20 -32.36
N ILE A 40 13.44 12.20 -31.48
CA ILE A 40 13.31 11.96 -30.03
C ILE A 40 12.07 11.11 -29.73
N MET A 41 10.91 11.47 -30.30
CA MET A 41 9.67 10.74 -30.08
C MET A 41 9.70 9.33 -30.66
N SER A 42 10.38 9.14 -31.79
CA SER A 42 10.61 7.81 -32.37
C SER A 42 11.45 6.95 -31.44
N GLY A 43 12.54 7.49 -30.87
CA GLY A 43 13.37 6.76 -29.91
C GLY A 43 12.63 6.39 -28.62
N ILE A 44 11.74 7.26 -28.15
CA ILE A 44 10.90 6.98 -26.97
C ILE A 44 9.85 5.90 -27.29
N SER A 45 9.25 5.97 -28.47
CA SER A 45 8.32 4.94 -28.96
C SER A 45 8.99 3.58 -29.04
N GLU A 46 10.19 3.53 -29.63
CA GLU A 46 11.00 2.31 -29.72
C GLU A 46 11.37 1.76 -28.33
N GLY A 47 11.80 2.64 -27.42
CA GLY A 47 12.05 2.25 -26.03
C GLY A 47 10.81 1.67 -25.34
N TYR A 48 9.63 2.25 -25.59
CA TYR A 48 8.37 1.76 -25.05
C TYR A 48 7.99 0.39 -25.62
N THR A 49 8.14 0.17 -26.93
CA THR A 49 7.81 -1.13 -27.56
C THR A 49 8.77 -2.23 -27.12
N ASN A 50 10.05 -1.90 -26.97
CA ASN A 50 11.09 -2.87 -26.59
C ASN A 50 11.09 -3.21 -25.09
N ALA A 51 10.47 -2.37 -24.24
CA ALA A 51 10.38 -2.66 -22.82
C ALA A 51 9.45 -3.85 -22.54
N GLU A 52 9.95 -4.83 -21.78
CA GLU A 52 9.23 -6.06 -21.42
C GLU A 52 8.18 -5.85 -20.32
N SER A 53 8.51 -5.02 -19.32
CA SER A 53 7.66 -4.80 -18.16
C SER A 53 6.83 -3.52 -18.28
N TRP A 54 5.64 -3.53 -17.66
CA TRP A 54 4.82 -2.32 -17.55
C TRP A 54 5.53 -1.22 -16.76
N GLN A 55 6.35 -1.57 -15.77
CA GLN A 55 7.11 -0.63 -14.96
C GLN A 55 8.10 0.15 -15.82
N SER A 56 8.87 -0.55 -16.66
CA SER A 56 9.80 0.07 -17.61
C SER A 56 9.07 0.93 -18.64
N ARG A 57 7.96 0.43 -19.21
CA ARG A 57 7.11 1.19 -20.13
C ARG A 57 6.55 2.48 -19.51
N ARG A 58 6.09 2.40 -18.26
CA ARG A 58 5.61 3.55 -17.49
C ARG A 58 6.72 4.54 -17.20
N GLY A 59 7.93 4.05 -16.87
CA GLY A 59 9.12 4.88 -16.67
C GLY A 59 9.50 5.66 -17.93
N ILE A 60 9.60 4.97 -19.08
CA ILE A 60 9.91 5.59 -20.38
C ILE A 60 8.83 6.61 -20.76
N LEU A 61 7.55 6.24 -20.63
CA LEU A 61 6.45 7.15 -20.95
C LEU A 61 6.42 8.37 -20.02
N SER A 62 6.85 8.23 -18.77
CA SER A 62 6.89 9.32 -17.78
C SER A 62 7.85 10.45 -18.16
N ILE A 63 8.79 10.22 -19.09
CA ILE A 63 9.72 11.22 -19.61
C ILE A 63 8.98 12.32 -20.39
N VAL A 64 8.00 11.92 -21.20
CA VAL A 64 7.30 12.83 -22.13
C VAL A 64 5.86 13.10 -21.72
N ALA A 65 5.18 12.18 -21.05
CA ALA A 65 3.77 12.31 -20.73
C ALA A 65 3.38 13.60 -19.95
N PRO A 66 4.23 14.17 -19.08
CA PRO A 66 3.94 15.47 -18.45
C PRO A 66 4.01 16.68 -19.39
N LYS A 67 4.69 16.55 -20.54
CA LYS A 67 5.05 17.66 -21.45
C LYS A 67 4.22 17.72 -22.73
N ILE A 68 3.52 16.63 -23.08
CA ILE A 68 2.76 16.54 -24.32
C ILE A 68 1.34 16.03 -24.07
N SER A 69 0.46 16.15 -25.07
CA SER A 69 -0.89 15.58 -25.03
C SER A 69 -0.89 14.09 -25.39
N LEU A 70 -1.92 13.37 -24.93
CA LEU A 70 -2.14 11.96 -25.29
C LEU A 70 -2.26 11.78 -26.81
N ASN A 71 -3.02 12.66 -27.48
CA ASN A 71 -3.23 12.58 -28.93
C ASN A 71 -1.91 12.66 -29.69
N LEU A 72 -0.99 13.54 -29.26
CA LEU A 72 0.33 13.64 -29.87
C LEU A 72 1.17 12.37 -29.65
N MET A 73 1.12 11.80 -28.44
CA MET A 73 1.82 10.56 -28.13
C MET A 73 1.27 9.36 -28.94
N GLN A 74 -0.03 9.32 -29.19
CA GLN A 74 -0.70 8.27 -29.95
C GLN A 74 -0.29 8.23 -31.43
N LEU A 75 0.24 9.34 -31.98
CA LEU A 75 0.82 9.34 -33.33
C LEU A 75 2.07 8.46 -33.44
N PHE A 76 2.78 8.25 -32.33
CA PHE A 76 4.00 7.45 -32.29
C PHE A 76 3.74 6.04 -31.73
N ILE A 77 2.87 5.92 -30.72
CA ILE A 77 2.49 4.64 -30.13
C ILE A 77 1.00 4.40 -30.38
N SER A 78 0.70 3.63 -31.42
CA SER A 78 -0.67 3.22 -31.71
C SER A 78 -1.23 2.35 -30.57
N GLY A 79 -2.46 2.66 -30.14
CA GLY A 79 -3.14 1.91 -29.07
C GLY A 79 -2.76 2.32 -27.64
N LEU A 80 -2.03 3.42 -27.43
CA LEU A 80 -1.77 3.93 -26.08
C LEU A 80 -3.08 4.39 -25.42
N THR A 81 -3.49 3.68 -24.37
CA THR A 81 -4.70 4.01 -23.59
C THR A 81 -4.48 5.26 -22.74
N GLY A 82 -5.53 6.05 -22.52
CA GLY A 82 -5.49 7.19 -21.59
C GLY A 82 -5.09 6.79 -20.17
N TYR A 83 -5.50 5.61 -19.69
CA TYR A 83 -5.07 5.09 -18.39
C TYR A 83 -3.54 4.98 -18.27
N ARG A 84 -2.88 4.33 -19.22
CA ARG A 84 -1.41 4.17 -19.22
C ARG A 84 -0.69 5.51 -19.25
N PHE A 85 -1.22 6.47 -20.01
CA PHE A 85 -0.67 7.82 -20.10
C PHE A 85 -0.82 8.59 -18.79
N SER A 86 -2.00 8.59 -18.19
CA SER A 86 -2.25 9.20 -16.89
C SER A 86 -1.43 8.53 -15.78
N ALA A 87 -1.27 7.21 -15.81
CA ALA A 87 -0.43 6.48 -14.87
C ALA A 87 1.05 6.88 -14.97
N ALA A 88 1.55 7.17 -16.18
CA ALA A 88 2.91 7.67 -16.38
C ALA A 88 3.09 9.12 -15.89
N ARG A 89 2.08 9.99 -16.09
CA ARG A 89 2.07 11.34 -15.52
C ARG A 89 2.07 11.31 -13.99
N PHE A 90 1.21 10.50 -13.41
CA PHE A 90 1.17 10.30 -11.96
C PHE A 90 2.50 9.76 -11.43
N HIS A 91 3.13 8.84 -12.16
CA HIS A 91 4.44 8.32 -11.80
C HIS A 91 5.51 9.42 -11.78
N ALA A 92 5.60 10.23 -12.83
CA ALA A 92 6.53 11.36 -12.89
C ALA A 92 6.31 12.34 -11.72
N ALA A 93 5.06 12.67 -11.43
CA ALA A 93 4.71 13.61 -10.37
C ALA A 93 5.04 13.07 -8.97
N LYS A 94 4.82 11.77 -8.73
CA LYS A 94 4.96 11.17 -7.40
C LYS A 94 6.37 10.66 -7.10
N TYR A 95 7.02 10.04 -8.07
CA TYR A 95 8.29 9.32 -7.87
C TYR A 95 9.46 9.93 -8.66
N GLY A 96 9.19 10.88 -9.56
CA GLY A 96 10.17 11.40 -10.51
C GLY A 96 10.14 10.67 -11.85
N VAL A 97 10.77 11.30 -12.83
CA VAL A 97 10.85 10.79 -14.21
C VAL A 97 11.75 9.57 -14.26
N ASN A 98 11.24 8.47 -14.82
CA ASN A 98 11.96 7.21 -15.01
C ASN A 98 12.56 6.60 -13.72
N SER A 99 12.04 6.99 -12.56
CA SER A 99 12.49 6.44 -11.27
C SER A 99 12.14 4.97 -11.14
N LYS A 100 13.06 4.17 -10.60
CA LYS A 100 12.78 2.78 -10.24
C LYS A 100 11.94 2.79 -8.96
N VAL A 101 10.73 2.26 -9.04
CA VAL A 101 9.89 2.04 -7.86
C VAL A 101 10.10 0.60 -7.43
N ASP A 102 10.70 0.41 -6.26
CA ASP A 102 10.85 -0.90 -5.66
C ASP A 102 9.44 -1.49 -5.44
N ILE A 103 9.16 -2.57 -6.16
CA ILE A 103 7.95 -3.35 -5.93
C ILE A 103 8.27 -4.17 -4.69
N ILE A 104 7.91 -3.67 -3.50
CA ILE A 104 7.94 -4.48 -2.30
C ILE A 104 6.87 -5.55 -2.51
N PRO A 105 7.22 -6.83 -2.74
CA PRO A 105 6.22 -7.86 -2.90
C PRO A 105 5.43 -7.92 -1.59
N LYS A 106 4.17 -7.53 -1.64
CA LYS A 106 3.27 -7.72 -0.50
C LYS A 106 3.01 -9.21 -0.40
N VAL A 107 3.79 -9.90 0.42
CA VAL A 107 3.51 -11.30 0.78
C VAL A 107 2.23 -11.28 1.61
N VAL A 108 1.11 -11.61 0.97
CA VAL A 108 -0.15 -11.83 1.67
C VAL A 108 -0.12 -13.26 2.17
N GLN A 109 0.31 -13.45 3.42
CA GLN A 109 0.14 -14.73 4.09
C GLN A 109 -1.32 -14.84 4.51
N ARG A 110 -2.05 -15.79 3.89
CA ARG A 110 -3.38 -16.16 4.34
C ARG A 110 -3.22 -17.20 5.45
N PHE A 111 -3.83 -16.93 6.59
CA PHE A 111 -3.95 -17.86 7.70
C PHE A 111 -5.37 -18.41 7.71
N ASP A 112 -5.56 -19.62 8.23
CA ASP A 112 -6.89 -20.14 8.47
C ASP A 112 -7.55 -19.42 9.65
N ASP A 113 -8.82 -19.05 9.51
CA ASP A 113 -9.53 -18.23 10.49
C ASP A 113 -9.67 -18.98 11.83
N TYR A 114 -9.84 -20.32 11.79
CA TYR A 114 -9.90 -21.13 13.00
C TYR A 114 -8.57 -21.13 13.76
N GLN A 115 -7.45 -21.20 13.04
CA GLN A 115 -6.13 -21.13 13.66
C GLN A 115 -5.88 -19.81 14.37
N ILE A 116 -6.35 -18.69 13.79
CA ILE A 116 -6.26 -17.37 14.43
C ILE A 116 -7.17 -17.32 15.66
N ALA A 117 -8.43 -17.74 15.51
CA ALA A 117 -9.41 -17.68 16.60
C ALA A 117 -8.94 -18.46 17.83
N TYR A 118 -8.46 -19.70 17.64
CA TYR A 118 -7.91 -20.52 18.72
C TYR A 118 -6.75 -19.84 19.44
N PHE A 119 -5.84 -19.21 18.68
CA PHE A 119 -4.72 -18.51 19.29
C PHE A 119 -5.16 -17.25 20.04
N VAL A 120 -6.12 -16.50 19.49
CA VAL A 120 -6.70 -15.32 20.15
C VAL A 120 -7.36 -15.71 21.47
N ASP A 121 -8.14 -16.79 21.47
CA ASP A 121 -8.80 -17.29 22.69
C ASP A 121 -7.76 -17.71 23.75
N PHE A 122 -6.69 -18.37 23.33
CA PHE A 122 -5.59 -18.72 24.23
C PHE A 122 -4.91 -17.49 24.84
N ILE A 123 -4.59 -16.46 24.05
CA ILE A 123 -3.90 -15.28 24.57
C ILE A 123 -4.80 -14.39 25.43
N VAL A 124 -6.12 -14.39 25.20
CA VAL A 124 -7.10 -13.65 26.00
C VAL A 124 -7.47 -14.40 27.29
N SER A 125 -7.18 -15.70 27.35
CA SER A 125 -7.44 -16.51 28.54
C SER A 125 -6.83 -15.90 29.82
N PRO A 126 -7.52 -15.99 30.97
CA PRO A 126 -7.03 -15.48 32.27
C PRO A 126 -5.66 -16.04 32.69
N HIS A 127 -5.29 -17.22 32.15
CA HIS A 127 -3.99 -17.82 32.39
C HIS A 127 -2.84 -17.01 31.76
N VAL A 128 -3.11 -16.34 30.64
CA VAL A 128 -2.12 -15.60 29.84
C VAL A 128 -2.22 -14.10 30.06
N CYS A 129 -3.43 -13.55 30.09
CA CYS A 129 -3.68 -12.12 30.29
C CYS A 129 -4.52 -11.84 31.54
N THR A 130 -4.20 -10.74 32.21
CA THR A 130 -4.98 -10.19 33.32
C THR A 130 -5.41 -8.77 32.97
N ASP A 131 -6.66 -8.44 33.24
CA ASP A 131 -7.18 -7.08 33.06
C ASP A 131 -6.64 -6.15 34.15
N LEU A 132 -6.27 -4.93 33.77
CA LEU A 132 -5.92 -3.90 34.73
C LEU A 132 -7.18 -3.24 35.29
N PRO A 133 -7.21 -2.96 36.61
CA PRO A 133 -8.27 -2.16 37.20
C PRO A 133 -8.17 -0.67 36.83
N PHE A 134 -7.06 -0.22 36.23
CA PHE A 134 -6.83 1.17 35.81
C PHE A 134 -6.28 1.27 34.39
N GLY A 135 -6.92 2.14 33.60
CA GLY A 135 -6.58 2.41 32.22
C GLY A 135 -7.48 1.65 31.24
N GLU A 136 -8.15 2.40 30.37
CA GLU A 136 -9.10 1.90 29.38
C GLU A 136 -8.69 2.38 27.97
N LYS A 137 -9.05 1.61 26.96
CA LYS A 137 -8.96 1.97 25.54
C LYS A 137 -10.36 2.13 24.98
N VAL A 138 -10.59 3.25 24.31
CA VAL A 138 -11.85 3.52 23.61
C VAL A 138 -11.73 3.00 22.18
N LEU A 139 -12.56 2.03 21.81
CA LEU A 139 -12.73 1.59 20.44
C LEU A 139 -13.93 2.29 19.82
N LYS A 140 -13.69 3.11 18.80
CA LYS A 140 -14.75 3.72 18.00
C LYS A 140 -15.11 2.82 16.84
N LEU A 141 -16.32 2.26 16.85
CA LEU A 141 -16.83 1.44 15.77
C LEU A 141 -17.22 2.32 14.58
N SER A 142 -17.29 1.73 13.40
CA SER A 142 -17.79 2.40 12.19
C SER A 142 -19.27 2.79 12.28
N SER A 143 -20.00 2.25 13.25
CA SER A 143 -21.36 2.63 13.65
C SER A 143 -21.40 3.85 14.58
N GLU A 144 -20.27 4.51 14.82
CA GLU A 144 -20.09 5.63 15.76
C GLU A 144 -20.33 5.29 17.24
N ILE A 145 -20.51 4.01 17.57
CA ILE A 145 -20.58 3.52 18.95
C ILE A 145 -19.16 3.44 19.53
N GLU A 146 -19.01 3.90 20.77
CA GLU A 146 -17.75 3.82 21.53
C GLU A 146 -17.81 2.66 22.53
N LEU A 147 -16.82 1.76 22.48
CA LEU A 147 -16.66 0.66 23.43
C LEU A 147 -15.45 0.92 24.33
N PHE A 148 -15.63 0.72 25.62
CA PHE A 148 -14.56 0.84 26.62
C PHE A 148 -13.99 -0.55 26.91
N ILE A 149 -12.70 -0.74 26.63
CA ILE A 149 -12.00 -2.00 26.88
C ILE A 149 -10.89 -1.76 27.91
N PRO A 150 -10.83 -2.54 29.00
CA PRO A 150 -9.76 -2.41 29.97
C PRO A 150 -8.42 -2.73 29.33
N ASN A 151 -7.36 -2.04 29.78
CA ASN A 151 -6.02 -2.43 29.38
C ASN A 151 -5.69 -3.80 29.96
N THR A 152 -5.03 -4.64 29.17
CA THR A 152 -4.64 -5.99 29.60
C THR A 152 -3.13 -6.09 29.74
N ILE A 153 -2.67 -6.83 30.74
CA ILE A 153 -1.25 -7.21 30.93
C ILE A 153 -1.10 -8.68 30.60
N ARG A 154 -0.03 -9.02 29.89
CA ARG A 154 0.43 -10.40 29.76
C ARG A 154 1.19 -10.82 31.01
N ASN A 155 0.80 -11.94 31.60
CA ASN A 155 1.39 -12.47 32.82
C ASN A 155 2.80 -13.07 32.59
N MET A 156 3.19 -13.24 31.33
CA MET A 156 4.41 -13.93 30.92
C MET A 156 4.97 -13.35 29.62
N GLY A 157 6.27 -13.59 29.36
CA GLY A 157 6.94 -13.12 28.15
C GLY A 157 6.46 -13.85 26.90
N THR A 158 6.50 -13.16 25.76
CA THR A 158 6.01 -13.65 24.45
C THR A 158 6.49 -15.05 24.08
N THR A 159 7.79 -15.33 24.25
CA THR A 159 8.35 -16.66 23.94
C THR A 159 7.67 -17.76 24.75
N ARG A 160 7.46 -17.52 26.05
CA ARG A 160 6.84 -18.49 26.95
C ARG A 160 5.37 -18.72 26.62
N ILE A 161 4.64 -17.67 26.23
CA ILE A 161 3.25 -17.78 25.76
C ILE A 161 3.16 -18.73 24.57
N ILE A 162 4.04 -18.52 23.57
CA ILE A 162 4.04 -19.31 22.34
C ILE A 162 4.40 -20.77 22.62
N ASP A 163 5.41 -21.00 23.45
CA ASP A 163 5.80 -22.38 23.81
C ASP A 163 4.68 -23.09 24.57
N GLN A 164 3.99 -22.42 25.50
CA GLN A 164 2.84 -23.00 26.20
C GLN A 164 1.66 -23.27 25.26
N TYR A 165 1.37 -22.36 24.33
CA TYR A 165 0.33 -22.58 23.33
C TYR A 165 0.58 -23.82 22.48
N LEU A 166 1.82 -24.00 22.01
CA LEU A 166 2.18 -25.15 21.18
C LEU A 166 2.14 -26.46 21.97
N LEU A 167 2.55 -26.45 23.23
CA LEU A 167 2.39 -27.60 24.13
C LEU A 167 0.90 -27.92 24.36
N TYR A 168 0.09 -26.90 24.63
CA TYR A 168 -1.35 -27.06 24.80
C TYR A 168 -2.02 -27.67 23.56
N CYS A 169 -1.69 -27.18 22.35
CA CYS A 169 -2.23 -27.73 21.10
C CYS A 169 -1.82 -29.19 20.91
N LYS A 170 -0.57 -29.53 21.23
CA LYS A 170 -0.07 -30.91 21.12
C LYS A 170 -0.77 -31.87 22.08
N GLU A 171 -1.10 -31.41 23.29
CA GLU A 171 -1.71 -32.25 24.33
C GLU A 171 -3.23 -32.35 24.19
N MET A 172 -3.90 -31.25 23.87
CA MET A 172 -5.36 -31.15 23.95
C MET A 172 -6.05 -31.19 22.58
N CYS A 173 -5.32 -31.03 21.48
CA CYS A 173 -5.91 -30.91 20.14
C CYS A 173 -5.19 -31.81 19.13
N SER A 174 -5.54 -33.11 19.14
CA SER A 174 -4.92 -34.10 18.24
C SER A 174 -5.16 -33.83 16.74
N ASP A 175 -6.28 -33.17 16.40
CA ASP A 175 -6.69 -32.92 15.01
C ASP A 175 -6.45 -31.47 14.55
N PHE A 176 -5.75 -30.66 15.36
CA PHE A 176 -5.51 -29.25 15.08
C PHE A 176 -4.02 -28.97 14.89
N GLU A 177 -3.67 -28.42 13.73
CA GLU A 177 -2.32 -27.94 13.45
C GLU A 177 -2.22 -26.44 13.78
N PRO A 178 -1.43 -26.03 14.79
CA PRO A 178 -1.27 -24.62 15.11
C PRO A 178 -0.38 -23.89 14.11
N LEU A 179 -0.47 -22.56 14.10
CA LEU A 179 0.42 -21.70 13.32
C LEU A 179 1.89 -21.87 13.71
N GLY A 180 2.79 -21.65 12.74
CA GLY A 180 4.22 -21.64 12.98
C GLY A 180 4.65 -20.54 13.96
N LYS A 181 5.75 -20.79 14.70
CA LYS A 181 6.26 -19.86 15.73
C LYS A 181 6.43 -18.43 15.23
N SER A 182 6.99 -18.24 14.03
CA SER A 182 7.22 -16.91 13.44
C SER A 182 5.91 -16.12 13.30
N SER A 183 4.87 -16.76 12.77
CA SER A 183 3.54 -16.15 12.63
C SER A 183 2.95 -15.80 13.98
N LEU A 184 3.05 -16.70 14.97
CA LEU A 184 2.58 -16.44 16.34
C LEU A 184 3.29 -15.25 16.99
N PHE A 185 4.61 -15.10 16.78
CA PHE A 185 5.35 -13.91 17.22
C PHE A 185 4.82 -12.63 16.57
N THR A 186 4.57 -12.64 15.27
CA THR A 186 3.98 -11.49 14.54
C THR A 186 2.58 -11.14 15.07
N PHE A 187 1.76 -12.14 15.37
CA PHE A 187 0.44 -11.92 15.98
C PHE A 187 0.54 -11.26 17.36
N ILE A 188 1.43 -11.76 18.23
CA ILE A 188 1.63 -11.18 19.57
C ILE A 188 2.18 -9.74 19.50
N ASP A 189 3.06 -9.45 18.55
CA ASP A 189 3.60 -8.10 18.35
C ASP A 189 2.54 -7.10 17.84
N THR A 190 1.64 -7.57 16.98
CA THR A 190 0.50 -6.78 16.48
C THR A 190 -0.49 -6.49 17.63
N CYS A 191 -0.80 -7.49 18.45
CA CYS A 191 -1.68 -7.37 19.60
C CYS A 191 -0.92 -6.80 20.82
N LYS A 192 -0.65 -5.49 20.86
CA LYS A 192 0.11 -4.91 21.98
C LYS A 192 -0.68 -4.92 23.30
N ALA A 193 -0.16 -5.66 24.28
CA ALA A 193 -0.59 -5.62 25.67
C ALA A 193 0.29 -4.67 26.49
N SER A 194 -0.23 -4.19 27.62
CA SER A 194 0.54 -3.38 28.56
C SER A 194 1.64 -4.24 29.20
N THR A 195 2.83 -3.67 29.37
CA THR A 195 3.95 -4.33 30.05
C THR A 195 4.02 -3.84 31.49
N ARG A 196 4.08 -4.78 32.44
CA ARG A 196 4.35 -4.46 33.85
C ARG A 196 5.84 -4.15 33.98
N LYS A 197 6.20 -2.88 34.12
CA LYS A 197 7.55 -2.52 34.56
C LYS A 197 7.68 -2.90 36.02
N SER A 198 8.69 -3.70 36.35
CA SER A 198 9.03 -3.98 37.75
C SER A 198 9.48 -2.68 38.40
N LEU A 199 8.95 -2.36 39.58
CA LEU A 199 9.51 -1.34 40.46
C LEU A 199 10.77 -1.93 41.11
N GLN A 200 11.85 -2.07 40.35
CA GLN A 200 13.17 -2.32 40.92
C GLN A 200 13.95 -1.01 40.80
N ASP A 201 14.09 -0.35 41.95
CA ASP A 201 14.84 0.89 42.24
C ASP A 201 14.67 2.06 41.26
N VAL A 202 13.67 2.89 41.55
CA VAL A 202 13.85 4.35 41.42
C VAL A 202 14.61 4.82 42.66
N ASN A 203 15.94 4.76 42.59
CA ASN A 203 16.86 5.52 43.43
C ASN A 203 17.75 6.36 42.52
#